data_AF-A0A7S2VRE7-F1
#
_entry.id   AF-A0A7S2VRE7-F1
#
_cell.length_a   1.000
_cell.length_b   1.000
_cell.length_c   1.000
_cell.angle_alpha   90.00
_cell.angle_beta   90.00
_cell.angle_gamma   90.00
#
_symmetry.space_group_name_H-M   'P 1'
#
loop_
_entity.id
_entity.type
_entity.pdbx_description
1 polymer ?
#
loop_
_entity_poly.entity_id
_entity_poly.type
_entity_poly.pdbx_seq_one_letter_code
_entity_poly.pdbx_strand_id
1 'polypeptide(L)'
;MQYMQVLGPARVVASTDCGFATTGKSTVLTEDIVWLKLKSLAQGARLATERFLNIGGPAPTSVAYSPTGFRVTILGDARQAGLQLLQGELGRRAWSLDVVPMEAGVERCYDHLKHSIDTPVAIVAAGPEEAAFAEQVLALLARDQNISRRPHVLFAFGCARPGLEALGALPRAPEHASAAAEAVQRRMQAGMVFDKRQLAPSGVLASAPQPPPAEVDVVIVG
;
A
#
# COMPACT_ATOMS: atom_id res chain seq x y z
N MET A 1 -23.01 5.98 -14.56
CA MET A 1 -23.45 5.11 -13.44
C MET A 1 -22.84 3.71 -13.46
N GLN A 2 -22.44 3.14 -14.61
CA GLN A 2 -21.79 1.82 -14.66
C GLN A 2 -20.51 1.70 -13.80
N TYR A 3 -19.65 2.72 -13.78
CA TYR A 3 -18.39 2.65 -13.00
C TYR A 3 -18.60 2.42 -11.50
N MET A 4 -19.64 3.01 -10.89
CA MET A 4 -19.92 2.84 -9.46
C MET A 4 -20.44 1.43 -9.14
N GLN A 5 -21.13 0.78 -10.08
CA GLN A 5 -21.60 -0.60 -9.92
C GLN A 5 -20.45 -1.62 -10.02
N VAL A 6 -19.41 -1.30 -10.80
CA VAL A 6 -18.24 -2.17 -10.98
C VAL A 6 -17.17 -1.95 -9.91
N LEU A 7 -16.82 -0.69 -9.63
CA LEU A 7 -15.70 -0.33 -8.74
C LEU A 7 -16.15 -0.04 -7.30
N GLY A 8 -17.46 0.13 -7.08
CA GLY A 8 -18.02 0.65 -5.84
C GLY A 8 -18.01 2.18 -5.81
N PRO A 9 -19.08 2.83 -5.31
CA PRO A 9 -19.21 4.30 -5.28
C PRO A 9 -18.10 4.97 -4.47
N ALA A 10 -17.56 4.24 -3.51
CA ALA A 10 -16.46 4.64 -2.68
C ALA A 10 -15.13 4.89 -3.43
N ARG A 11 -14.97 4.35 -4.64
CA ARG A 11 -13.69 4.34 -5.37
C ARG A 11 -13.75 5.13 -6.67
N VAL A 12 -14.84 5.85 -6.90
CA VAL A 12 -15.06 6.64 -8.10
C VAL A 12 -14.98 8.10 -7.74
N VAL A 13 -14.09 8.84 -8.42
CA VAL A 13 -13.99 10.30 -8.35
C VAL A 13 -14.53 10.87 -9.66
N ALA A 14 -15.35 11.91 -9.57
CA ALA A 14 -15.79 12.67 -10.74
C ALA A 14 -14.71 13.70 -11.09
N SER A 15 -14.16 13.62 -12.29
CA SER A 15 -13.13 14.53 -12.81
C SER A 15 -13.31 14.72 -14.31
N THR A 16 -12.62 15.70 -14.88
CA THR A 16 -12.32 15.71 -16.31
C THR A 16 -11.22 14.71 -16.63
N ASP A 17 -11.15 14.28 -17.88
CA ASP A 17 -10.12 13.39 -18.43
C ASP A 17 -8.78 14.10 -18.61
N CYS A 18 -8.81 15.34 -19.11
CA CYS A 18 -7.68 16.23 -19.29
C CYS A 18 -7.99 17.62 -18.73
N GLY A 19 -6.96 18.46 -18.58
CA GLY A 19 -7.13 19.88 -18.27
C GLY A 19 -7.74 20.65 -19.46
N PHE A 20 -8.37 21.80 -19.19
CA PHE A 20 -8.95 22.67 -20.23
C PHE A 20 -7.90 23.47 -21.01
N ALA A 21 -6.60 23.24 -20.76
CA ALA A 21 -5.52 23.86 -21.50
C ALA A 21 -5.46 23.29 -22.94
N THR A 22 -5.66 24.16 -23.92
CA THR A 22 -5.61 23.82 -25.35
C THR A 22 -4.21 23.37 -25.75
N THR A 23 -4.03 22.11 -26.13
CA THR A 23 -2.79 21.65 -26.77
C THR A 23 -2.83 21.90 -28.28
N GLY A 24 -1.76 22.54 -28.78
CA GLY A 24 -1.26 22.49 -30.16
C GLY A 24 -2.07 23.10 -31.31
N LYS A 25 -3.38 22.87 -31.42
CA LYS A 25 -4.20 23.28 -32.59
C LYS A 25 -5.70 23.54 -32.30
N SER A 26 -6.14 23.52 -31.04
CA SER A 26 -7.56 23.65 -30.70
C SER A 26 -7.96 25.10 -30.42
N THR A 27 -9.08 25.53 -30.99
CA THR A 27 -9.72 26.83 -30.78
C THR A 27 -9.97 27.09 -29.29
N VAL A 28 -9.74 28.34 -28.88
CA VAL A 28 -9.94 28.86 -27.53
C VAL A 28 -11.26 28.33 -26.95
N LEU A 29 -11.16 27.45 -25.95
CA LEU A 29 -12.32 27.08 -25.14
C LEU A 29 -12.74 28.32 -24.36
N THR A 30 -13.99 28.74 -24.54
CA THR A 30 -14.54 29.87 -23.81
C THR A 30 -14.83 29.45 -22.36
N GLU A 31 -14.55 30.37 -21.43
CA GLU A 31 -14.63 30.13 -19.99
C GLU A 31 -16.03 29.67 -19.55
N ASP A 32 -17.08 30.21 -20.18
CA ASP A 32 -18.47 29.85 -19.93
C ASP A 32 -18.76 28.36 -20.17
N ILE A 33 -18.21 27.77 -21.24
CA ILE A 33 -18.34 26.34 -21.54
C ILE A 33 -17.61 25.51 -20.49
N VAL A 34 -16.44 25.95 -20.04
CA VAL A 34 -15.67 25.30 -18.98
C VAL A 34 -16.48 25.27 -17.68
N TRP A 35 -17.06 26.40 -17.28
CA TRP A 35 -17.92 26.48 -16.10
C TRP A 35 -19.17 25.62 -16.21
N LEU A 36 -19.81 25.59 -17.38
CA LEU A 36 -20.97 24.73 -17.61
C LEU A 36 -20.62 23.24 -17.48
N LYS A 37 -19.45 22.82 -17.96
CA LYS A 37 -18.96 21.44 -17.81
C LYS A 37 -18.70 21.11 -16.34
N LEU A 38 -18.02 21.98 -15.61
CA LEU A 38 -17.74 21.79 -14.18
C LEU A 38 -19.02 21.75 -13.34
N LYS A 39 -19.98 22.64 -13.63
CA LYS A 39 -21.29 22.64 -12.98
C LYS A 39 -22.06 21.34 -13.24
N SER A 40 -22.05 20.86 -14.48
CA SER A 40 -22.68 19.60 -14.86
C SER A 40 -22.02 18.40 -14.18
N LEU A 41 -20.68 18.39 -14.09
CA LEU A 41 -19.91 17.36 -13.38
C LEU A 41 -20.27 17.34 -11.88
N ALA A 42 -20.29 18.50 -11.23
CA ALA A 42 -20.65 18.63 -9.82
C ALA A 42 -22.10 18.18 -9.55
N GLN A 43 -23.04 18.56 -10.41
CA GLN A 43 -24.43 18.11 -10.32
C GLN A 43 -24.55 16.59 -10.49
N GLY A 44 -23.85 16.01 -11.46
CA GLY A 44 -23.80 14.56 -11.66
C GLY A 44 -23.21 13.82 -10.46
N ALA A 45 -22.12 14.34 -9.88
CA ALA A 45 -21.49 13.78 -8.68
C ALA A 45 -22.42 13.83 -7.46
N ARG A 46 -23.16 14.93 -7.28
CA ARG A 46 -24.18 15.07 -6.23
C ARG A 46 -25.29 14.02 -6.37
N LEU A 47 -25.87 13.90 -7.56
CA LEU A 47 -26.93 12.92 -7.82
C LEU A 47 -26.44 11.49 -7.61
N ALA A 48 -25.21 11.19 -8.02
CA ALA A 48 -24.61 9.89 -7.82
C ALA A 48 -24.34 9.61 -6.33
N THR A 49 -23.93 10.63 -5.57
CA THR A 49 -23.75 10.55 -4.12
C THR A 49 -25.07 10.21 -3.43
N GLU A 50 -26.13 10.98 -3.70
CA GLU A 50 -27.47 10.75 -3.15
C GLU A 50 -28.03 9.36 -3.48
N ARG A 51 -27.67 8.80 -4.65
CA ARG A 51 -28.18 7.50 -5.12
C ARG A 51 -27.37 6.29 -4.67
N PHE A 52 -26.06 6.43 -4.46
CA PHE A 52 -25.15 5.27 -4.28
C PHE A 52 -24.29 5.30 -3.03
N LEU A 53 -24.03 6.47 -2.41
CA LEU A 53 -23.18 6.52 -1.22
C LEU A 53 -23.97 6.20 0.04
N ASN A 54 -24.11 4.90 0.34
CA ASN A 54 -24.37 4.44 1.71
C ASN A 54 -23.08 4.61 2.53
N ILE A 55 -22.94 5.78 3.16
CA ILE A 55 -21.74 6.21 3.91
C ILE A 55 -21.33 5.20 5.03
N GLY A 56 -22.25 4.33 5.47
CA GLY A 56 -22.01 3.34 6.52
C GLY A 56 -21.63 1.91 6.09
N GLY A 57 -21.60 1.59 4.79
CA GLY A 57 -21.35 0.22 4.32
C GLY A 57 -19.92 0.01 3.80
N PRO A 58 -19.23 -1.11 4.12
CA PRO A 58 -18.03 -1.49 3.40
C PRO A 58 -18.39 -1.67 1.92
N ALA A 59 -17.69 -0.96 1.01
CA ALA A 59 -18.02 -0.99 -0.40
C ALA A 59 -17.64 -2.36 -1.01
N PRO A 60 -18.62 -3.19 -1.43
CA PRO A 60 -18.31 -4.44 -2.10
C PRO A 60 -17.70 -4.11 -3.48
N THR A 61 -16.64 -4.84 -3.84
CA THR A 61 -15.98 -4.76 -5.15
C THR A 61 -16.07 -6.13 -5.80
N SER A 62 -16.52 -6.19 -7.05
CA SER A 62 -16.43 -7.41 -7.87
C SER A 62 -15.03 -7.62 -8.43
N VAL A 63 -14.19 -6.58 -8.40
CA VAL A 63 -12.78 -6.65 -8.74
C VAL A 63 -12.01 -7.06 -7.49
N ALA A 64 -11.44 -8.26 -7.50
CA ALA A 64 -10.40 -8.65 -6.57
C ALA A 64 -9.16 -7.80 -6.90
N TYR A 65 -9.04 -6.65 -6.25
CA TYR A 65 -7.79 -5.91 -6.31
C TYR A 65 -6.73 -6.79 -5.64
N SER A 66 -5.68 -7.15 -6.39
CA SER A 66 -4.46 -7.58 -5.74
C SER A 66 -4.10 -6.45 -4.77
N PRO A 67 -4.07 -6.70 -3.44
CA PRO A 67 -3.55 -5.71 -2.51
C PRO A 67 -2.19 -5.25 -3.04
N THR A 68 -1.84 -3.97 -2.86
CA THR A 68 -0.53 -3.44 -3.22
C THR A 68 0.51 -4.48 -2.83
N GLY A 69 1.22 -5.03 -3.81
CA GLY A 69 2.09 -6.15 -3.50
C GLY A 69 3.28 -5.68 -2.70
N PHE A 70 3.88 -6.63 -2.00
CA PHE A 70 5.13 -6.43 -1.29
C PHE A 70 6.17 -7.37 -1.87
N ARG A 71 7.44 -6.98 -1.73
CA ARG A 71 8.58 -7.84 -2.03
C ARG A 71 9.00 -8.56 -0.77
N VAL A 72 9.62 -9.73 -0.93
CA VAL A 72 10.19 -10.49 0.17
C VAL A 72 11.69 -10.63 -0.05
N THR A 73 12.46 -10.40 1.01
CA THR A 73 13.87 -10.77 1.07
C THR A 73 14.06 -11.70 2.26
N ILE A 74 14.36 -12.96 2.00
CA ILE A 74 14.68 -13.94 3.02
C ILE A 74 16.17 -13.89 3.33
N LEU A 75 16.52 -13.81 4.59
CA LEU A 75 17.89 -13.91 5.08
C LEU A 75 18.07 -15.29 5.70
N GLY A 76 19.01 -16.08 5.17
CA GLY A 76 19.31 -17.44 5.65
C GLY A 76 19.83 -18.37 4.56
N ASP A 77 20.09 -19.63 4.92
CA ASP A 77 20.56 -20.65 3.98
C ASP A 77 19.40 -21.28 3.19
N ALA A 78 19.37 -21.06 1.87
CA ALA A 78 18.38 -21.63 0.95
C ALA A 78 18.33 -23.17 0.95
N ARG A 79 19.36 -23.85 1.47
CA ARG A 79 19.41 -25.32 1.59
C ARG A 79 18.64 -25.83 2.81
N GLN A 80 18.27 -24.97 3.75
CA GLN A 80 17.53 -25.37 4.93
C GLN A 80 16.08 -25.72 4.56
N ALA A 81 15.65 -26.94 4.88
CA ALA A 81 14.33 -27.47 4.47
C ALA A 81 13.16 -26.56 4.88
N GLY A 82 13.21 -25.97 6.08
CA GLY A 82 12.19 -25.03 6.55
C GLY A 82 12.09 -23.74 5.72
N LEU A 83 13.23 -23.26 5.22
CA LEU A 83 13.31 -22.08 4.37
C LEU A 83 12.77 -22.37 2.96
N GLN A 84 13.00 -23.57 2.43
CA GLN A 84 12.46 -24.00 1.14
C GLN A 84 10.93 -24.07 1.15
N LEU A 85 10.36 -24.61 2.24
CA LEU A 85 8.90 -24.62 2.44
C LEU A 85 8.36 -23.19 2.48
N LEU A 86 9.01 -22.31 3.25
CA LEU A 86 8.61 -20.91 3.38
C LEU A 86 8.73 -20.14 2.06
N GLN A 87 9.79 -20.37 1.29
CA GLN A 87 10.01 -19.78 -0.02
C GLN A 87 8.87 -20.12 -0.98
N GLY A 88 8.42 -21.38 -1.00
CA GLY A 88 7.28 -21.79 -1.80
C GLY A 88 5.98 -21.05 -1.45
N GLU A 89 5.71 -20.84 -0.16
CA GLU A 89 4.49 -20.17 0.29
C GLU A 89 4.54 -18.64 0.13
N LEU A 90 5.68 -18.01 0.42
CA LEU A 90 5.89 -16.58 0.22
C LEU A 90 5.97 -16.21 -1.27
N GLY A 91 6.56 -17.05 -2.12
CA GLY A 91 6.64 -16.81 -3.57
C GLY A 91 5.27 -16.75 -4.26
N ARG A 92 4.24 -17.39 -3.69
CA ARG A 92 2.85 -17.29 -4.20
C ARG A 92 2.12 -16.02 -3.73
N ARG A 93 2.66 -15.32 -2.73
CA ARG A 93 2.00 -14.19 -2.04
C ARG A 93 2.69 -12.85 -2.27
N ALA A 94 3.99 -12.86 -2.52
CA ALA A 94 4.81 -11.70 -2.81
C ALA A 94 4.96 -11.46 -4.32
N TRP A 95 5.26 -10.22 -4.72
CA TRP A 95 5.54 -9.90 -6.13
C TRP A 95 6.91 -10.37 -6.59
N SER A 96 7.88 -10.32 -5.70
CA SER A 96 9.21 -10.89 -5.90
C SER A 96 9.71 -11.45 -4.59
N LEU A 97 10.58 -12.46 -4.70
CA LEU A 97 11.21 -13.09 -3.56
C LEU A 97 12.69 -13.30 -3.89
N ASP A 98 13.54 -12.73 -3.04
CA ASP A 98 14.97 -12.97 -3.06
C ASP A 98 15.39 -13.73 -1.79
N VAL A 99 16.42 -14.56 -1.92
CA VAL A 99 17.08 -15.19 -0.76
C VAL A 99 18.52 -14.68 -0.75
N VAL A 100 18.92 -14.05 0.35
CA VAL A 100 20.24 -13.45 0.52
C VAL A 100 21.00 -14.23 1.60
N PRO A 101 22.14 -14.85 1.25
CA PRO A 101 23.01 -15.50 2.23
C PRO A 101 23.71 -14.45 3.09
N MET A 102 23.95 -14.74 4.38
CA MET A 102 24.64 -13.80 5.29
C MET A 102 26.08 -13.51 4.85
N GLU A 103 26.70 -14.48 4.17
CA GLU A 103 28.04 -14.39 3.58
C GLU A 103 28.15 -13.30 2.51
N ALA A 104 27.02 -12.84 1.96
CA ALA A 104 26.99 -11.69 1.06
C ALA A 104 27.49 -10.40 1.74
N GLY A 105 27.37 -10.32 3.08
CA GLY A 105 27.74 -9.14 3.86
C GLY A 105 26.67 -8.05 3.89
N VAL A 106 26.72 -7.22 4.94
CA VAL A 106 25.72 -6.17 5.21
C VAL A 106 25.67 -5.14 4.08
N GLU A 107 26.83 -4.67 3.60
CA GLU A 107 26.92 -3.66 2.53
C GLU A 107 26.25 -4.13 1.24
N ARG A 108 26.48 -5.38 0.83
CA ARG A 108 25.88 -5.93 -0.39
C ARG A 108 24.37 -6.09 -0.26
N CYS A 109 23.88 -6.49 0.92
CA CYS A 109 22.45 -6.57 1.18
C CYS A 109 21.81 -5.17 1.20
N TYR A 110 22.50 -4.19 1.78
CA TYR A 110 22.12 -2.78 1.71
C TYR A 110 22.02 -2.31 0.25
N ASP A 111 23.04 -2.52 -0.59
CA ASP A 111 23.02 -2.11 -2.00
C ASP A 111 21.86 -2.77 -2.77
N HIS A 112 21.55 -4.03 -2.49
CA HIS A 112 20.40 -4.73 -3.06
C HIS A 112 19.07 -4.08 -2.67
N LEU A 113 18.89 -3.77 -1.38
CA LEU A 113 17.65 -3.19 -0.87
C LEU A 113 17.52 -1.68 -1.12
N LYS A 114 18.65 -0.98 -1.28
CA LYS A 114 18.72 0.48 -1.44
C LYS A 114 17.81 0.97 -2.56
N HIS A 115 17.72 0.19 -3.64
CA HIS A 115 16.96 0.52 -4.85
C HIS A 115 15.52 -0.01 -4.84
N SER A 116 15.10 -0.76 -3.81
CA SER A 116 13.71 -1.20 -3.62
C SER A 116 12.85 -0.07 -3.06
N ILE A 117 12.62 0.96 -3.87
CA ILE A 117 12.00 2.22 -3.44
C ILE A 117 10.50 2.29 -3.68
N ASP A 118 10.01 1.52 -4.65
CA ASP A 118 8.65 1.59 -5.20
C ASP A 118 7.62 0.81 -4.37
N THR A 119 8.09 -0.16 -3.59
CA THR A 119 7.27 -1.21 -2.98
C THR A 119 7.70 -1.51 -1.55
N PRO A 120 6.76 -1.79 -0.63
CA PRO A 120 7.10 -2.26 0.70
C PRO A 120 7.87 -3.59 0.64
N VAL A 121 8.87 -3.74 1.53
CA VAL A 121 9.71 -4.94 1.58
C VAL A 121 9.54 -5.64 2.92
N ALA A 122 9.19 -6.92 2.88
CA ALA A 122 9.24 -7.81 4.02
C ALA A 122 10.62 -8.46 4.08
N ILE A 123 11.40 -8.15 5.11
CA ILE A 123 12.68 -8.82 5.38
C ILE A 123 12.39 -9.96 6.35
N VAL A 124 12.68 -11.20 5.97
CA VAL A 124 12.35 -12.39 6.77
C VAL A 124 13.63 -13.10 7.19
N ALA A 125 13.99 -12.98 8.45
CA ALA A 125 15.15 -13.62 9.06
C ALA A 125 14.85 -15.04 9.51
N ALA A 126 15.66 -16.01 9.04
CA ALA A 126 15.53 -17.43 9.39
C ALA A 126 15.80 -17.74 10.87
N GLY A 127 16.49 -16.85 11.58
CA GLY A 127 16.88 -17.01 12.97
C GLY A 127 17.35 -15.72 13.65
N PRO A 128 17.85 -15.81 14.90
CA PRO A 128 18.29 -14.65 15.67
C PRO A 128 19.54 -13.95 15.09
N GLU A 129 20.44 -14.70 14.45
CA GLU A 129 21.65 -14.15 13.84
C GLU A 129 21.32 -13.38 12.56
N GLU A 130 20.45 -13.94 11.72
CA GLU A 130 19.91 -13.29 10.53
C GLU A 130 19.10 -12.04 10.89
N ALA A 131 18.40 -12.06 12.03
CA ALA A 131 17.65 -10.89 12.53
C ALA A 131 18.61 -9.76 12.93
N ALA A 132 19.69 -10.08 13.64
CA ALA A 132 20.72 -9.09 14.00
C ALA A 132 21.43 -8.52 12.75
N PHE A 133 21.65 -9.35 11.73
CA PHE A 133 22.15 -8.91 10.43
C PHE A 133 21.17 -7.95 9.74
N ALA A 134 19.88 -8.30 9.73
CA ALA A 134 18.83 -7.45 9.14
C ALA A 134 18.74 -6.08 9.82
N GLU A 135 18.85 -6.03 11.15
CA GLU A 135 18.86 -4.79 11.92
C GLU A 135 20.03 -3.86 11.49
N GLN A 136 21.21 -4.42 11.20
CA GLN A 136 22.34 -3.65 10.69
C GLN A 136 22.07 -3.09 9.29
N VAL A 137 21.49 -3.90 8.39
CA VAL A 137 21.10 -3.45 7.05
C VAL A 137 20.05 -2.34 7.13
N LEU A 138 19.03 -2.50 7.99
CA LEU A 138 18.00 -1.47 8.22
C LEU A 138 18.59 -0.18 8.79
N ALA A 139 19.60 -0.26 9.65
CA ALA A 139 20.30 0.92 10.15
C ALA A 139 21.04 1.68 9.04
N LEU A 140 21.64 0.98 8.07
CA LEU A 140 22.24 1.62 6.89
C LEU A 140 21.17 2.27 6.00
N LEU A 141 20.07 1.56 5.73
CA LEU A 141 18.95 2.09 4.93
C LEU A 141 18.32 3.33 5.57
N ALA A 142 18.20 3.38 6.90
CA ALA A 142 17.65 4.52 7.62
C ALA A 142 18.57 5.75 7.63
N ARG A 143 19.89 5.55 7.53
CA ARG A 143 20.87 6.65 7.44
C ARG A 143 20.91 7.28 6.05
N ASP A 144 20.57 6.55 5.00
CA ASP A 144 20.55 7.09 3.64
C ASP A 144 19.30 7.93 3.38
N GLN A 145 19.41 9.23 3.65
CA GLN A 145 18.33 10.19 3.46
C GLN A 145 18.20 10.70 2.02
N ASN A 146 19.06 10.27 1.10
CA ASN A 146 19.03 10.72 -0.30
C ASN A 146 17.86 10.11 -1.09
N ILE A 147 17.19 9.10 -0.54
CA ILE A 147 16.19 8.30 -1.23
C ILE A 147 14.95 8.16 -0.33
N SER A 148 13.80 8.59 -0.85
CA SER A 148 12.51 8.31 -0.22
C SER A 148 12.10 6.86 -0.50
N ARG A 149 11.86 6.08 0.56
CA ARG A 149 11.60 4.63 0.47
C ARG A 149 10.24 4.28 1.05
N ARG A 150 9.64 3.23 0.49
CA ARG A 150 8.54 2.51 1.14
C ARG A 150 9.03 1.82 2.42
N PRO A 151 8.12 1.54 3.37
CA PRO A 151 8.50 0.94 4.64
C PRO A 151 9.05 -0.48 4.46
N HIS A 152 10.03 -0.81 5.29
CA HIS A 152 10.51 -2.16 5.49
C HIS A 152 9.88 -2.72 6.76
N VAL A 153 9.51 -4.00 6.75
CA VAL A 153 9.05 -4.70 7.96
C VAL A 153 9.95 -5.90 8.16
N LEU A 154 10.57 -5.97 9.34
CA LEU A 154 11.42 -7.09 9.73
C LEU A 154 10.58 -8.16 10.42
N PHE A 155 10.68 -9.39 9.93
CA PHE A 155 10.13 -10.59 10.53
C PHE A 155 11.28 -11.51 10.94
N ALA A 156 11.15 -12.23 12.05
CA ALA A 156 12.16 -13.19 12.48
C ALA A 156 11.57 -14.46 13.08
N PHE A 157 12.23 -15.59 12.80
CA PHE A 157 12.01 -16.83 13.53
C PHE A 157 12.96 -16.94 14.74
N GLY A 158 12.51 -17.60 15.81
CA GLY A 158 13.29 -17.86 17.01
C GLY A 158 13.68 -16.60 17.82
N CYS A 159 13.15 -15.44 17.46
CA CYS A 159 13.50 -14.15 18.06
C CYS A 159 12.24 -13.30 18.25
N ALA A 160 12.15 -12.62 19.40
CA ALA A 160 11.11 -11.63 19.67
C ALA A 160 11.76 -10.41 20.33
N ARG A 161 11.77 -9.27 19.64
CA ARG A 161 12.34 -8.01 20.12
C ARG A 161 11.45 -6.83 19.67
N PRO A 162 11.57 -5.66 20.31
CA PRO A 162 10.88 -4.45 19.85
C PRO A 162 11.30 -4.08 18.42
N GLY A 163 10.33 -3.79 17.55
CA GLY A 163 10.58 -3.36 16.17
C GLY A 163 10.70 -4.49 15.14
N LEU A 164 10.62 -5.76 15.55
CA LEU A 164 10.51 -6.91 14.65
C LEU A 164 9.25 -7.74 14.94
N GLU A 165 8.71 -8.36 13.90
CA GLU A 165 7.52 -9.21 13.96
C GLU A 165 7.94 -10.67 14.15
N ALA A 166 7.57 -11.28 15.28
CA ALA A 166 7.95 -12.65 15.60
C ALA A 166 7.08 -13.66 14.82
N LEU A 167 7.72 -14.61 14.12
CA LEU A 167 7.05 -15.68 13.36
C LEU A 167 7.04 -17.03 14.09
N GLY A 168 7.60 -17.11 15.30
CA GLY A 168 7.72 -18.36 16.04
C GLY A 168 8.95 -19.17 15.61
N ALA A 169 8.87 -20.50 15.65
CA ALA A 169 9.98 -21.37 15.23
C ALA A 169 10.00 -21.53 13.70
N LEU A 170 11.19 -21.76 13.13
CA LEU A 170 11.32 -22.01 11.70
C LEU A 170 10.46 -23.24 11.30
N PRO A 171 9.66 -23.15 10.22
CA PRO A 171 8.73 -24.21 9.84
C PRO A 171 9.43 -25.55 9.59
N ARG A 172 8.86 -26.64 10.11
CA ARG A 172 9.30 -28.01 9.82
C ARG A 172 8.33 -28.78 8.93
N ALA A 173 7.16 -28.22 8.68
CA ALA A 173 6.11 -28.82 7.89
C ALA A 173 5.36 -27.74 7.08
N PRO A 174 4.71 -28.11 5.95
CA PRO A 174 4.08 -27.16 5.04
C PRO A 174 3.00 -26.28 5.69
N GLU A 175 2.23 -26.83 6.63
CA GLU A 175 1.18 -26.10 7.35
C GLU A 175 1.74 -24.94 8.19
N HIS A 176 2.89 -25.16 8.84
CA HIS A 176 3.57 -24.12 9.60
C HIS A 176 4.16 -23.04 8.68
N ALA A 177 4.63 -23.42 7.49
CA ALA A 177 5.14 -22.48 6.50
C ALA A 177 4.01 -21.61 5.93
N SER A 178 2.85 -22.20 5.63
CA SER A 178 1.66 -21.46 5.19
C SER A 178 1.20 -20.48 6.26
N ALA A 179 1.13 -20.91 7.52
CA ALA A 179 0.75 -20.04 8.64
C ALA A 179 1.71 -18.85 8.82
N ALA A 180 3.02 -19.09 8.73
CA ALA A 180 4.03 -18.02 8.78
C ALA A 180 3.91 -17.06 7.60
N ALA A 181 3.73 -17.57 6.38
CA ALA A 181 3.56 -16.76 5.18
C ALA A 181 2.26 -15.92 5.23
N GLU A 182 1.19 -16.46 5.78
CA GLU A 182 -0.06 -15.72 6.04
C GLU A 182 0.12 -14.60 7.07
N ALA A 183 0.91 -14.83 8.12
CA ALA A 183 1.24 -13.79 9.09
C ALA A 183 2.01 -12.63 8.44
N VAL A 184 3.03 -12.94 7.62
CA VAL A 184 3.76 -11.95 6.83
C VAL A 184 2.81 -11.18 5.92
N GLN A 185 2.01 -11.89 5.13
CA GLN A 185 1.05 -11.28 4.20
C GLN A 185 0.09 -10.34 4.92
N ARG A 186 -0.54 -10.82 6.01
CA ARG A 186 -1.52 -10.05 6.79
C ARG A 186 -0.89 -8.77 7.33
N ARG A 187 0.33 -8.86 7.88
CA ARG A 187 1.04 -7.71 8.45
C ARG A 187 1.46 -6.69 7.41
N MET A 188 1.95 -7.15 6.25
CA MET A 188 2.29 -6.26 5.14
C MET A 188 1.04 -5.55 4.63
N GLN A 189 -0.07 -6.27 4.47
CA GLN A 189 -1.33 -5.74 3.94
C GLN A 189 -2.11 -4.87 4.93
N ALA A 190 -1.85 -4.98 6.23
CA ALA A 190 -2.54 -4.20 7.26
C ALA A 190 -2.43 -2.68 7.04
N GLY A 191 -1.25 -2.20 6.61
CA GLY A 191 -1.03 -0.77 6.30
C GLY A 191 -1.53 -0.35 4.92
N MET A 192 -2.04 -1.30 4.13
CA MET A 192 -2.47 -1.09 2.73
C MET A 192 -4.00 -1.08 2.61
N VAL A 193 -4.71 -1.04 3.75
CA VAL A 193 -6.16 -0.90 3.80
C VAL A 193 -6.51 0.59 3.76
N PHE A 194 -7.20 1.00 2.70
CA PHE A 194 -7.76 2.34 2.59
C PHE A 194 -8.99 2.46 3.51
N ASP A 195 -8.78 2.93 4.74
CA ASP A 195 -9.86 3.24 5.67
C ASP A 195 -10.36 4.67 5.49
N LYS A 196 -11.51 4.81 4.84
CA LYS A 196 -12.17 6.10 4.60
C LYS A 196 -12.48 6.89 5.86
N ARG A 197 -12.64 6.22 7.00
CA ARG A 197 -12.91 6.90 8.28
C ARG A 197 -11.73 7.74 8.74
N GLN A 198 -10.52 7.44 8.25
CA GLN A 198 -9.31 8.22 8.55
C GLN A 198 -9.22 9.50 7.70
N LEU A 199 -10.01 9.63 6.63
CA LEU A 199 -10.03 10.82 5.77
C LEU A 199 -10.99 11.91 6.26
N ALA A 200 -12.00 11.53 7.04
CA ALA A 200 -12.87 12.50 7.68
C ALA A 200 -12.31 12.79 9.08
N PRO A 201 -12.11 14.07 9.48
CA PRO A 201 -11.81 14.37 10.87
C PRO A 201 -12.90 13.73 11.73
N SER A 202 -12.51 12.97 12.76
CA SER A 202 -13.42 12.19 13.60
C SER A 202 -14.54 13.02 14.23
N GLY A 203 -14.34 14.34 14.40
CA GLY A 203 -15.38 15.28 14.84
C GLY A 203 -16.46 15.61 13.78
N VAL A 204 -16.12 15.55 12.48
CA VAL A 204 -17.03 15.91 11.37
C VAL A 204 -18.09 14.83 11.12
N LEU A 205 -17.76 13.56 11.41
CA LEU A 205 -18.73 12.45 11.33
C LEU A 205 -19.73 12.42 12.51
N ALA A 206 -19.41 13.12 13.62
CA ALA A 206 -20.24 13.15 14.82
C ALA A 206 -21.09 14.43 14.94
N SER A 207 -20.78 15.48 14.18
CA SER A 207 -21.53 16.74 14.16
C SER A 207 -22.68 16.71 13.15
N ALA A 208 -23.79 17.40 13.46
CA ALA A 208 -24.82 17.70 12.47
C ALA A 208 -24.21 18.44 11.26
N PRO A 209 -24.71 18.24 10.02
CA PRO A 209 -24.16 18.87 8.83
C PRO A 209 -24.15 20.39 9.01
N GLN A 210 -22.97 21.01 9.00
CA GLN A 210 -22.89 22.47 8.99
C GLN A 210 -23.32 22.99 7.61
N PRO A 211 -24.12 24.07 7.55
CA PRO A 211 -24.41 24.72 6.28
C PRO A 211 -23.08 25.20 5.66
N PRO A 212 -22.92 25.07 4.33
CA PRO A 212 -21.70 25.52 3.67
C PRO A 212 -21.50 27.03 3.91
N PRO A 213 -20.24 27.48 4.11
CA PRO A 213 -19.93 28.90 4.21
C PRO A 213 -20.34 29.66 2.95
N ALA A 214 -20.74 30.91 3.11
CA ALA A 214 -21.27 31.73 2.02
C ALA A 214 -20.25 32.01 0.91
N GLU A 215 -18.95 32.03 1.24
CA GLU A 215 -17.84 32.19 0.31
C GLU A 215 -16.62 31.38 0.79
N VAL A 216 -15.86 30.81 -0.16
CA VAL A 216 -14.58 30.11 0.10
C VAL A 216 -13.60 30.46 -1.01
N ASP A 217 -12.42 30.95 -0.65
CA ASP A 217 -11.28 31.01 -1.55
C ASP A 217 -10.64 29.62 -1.67
N VAL A 218 -10.67 29.04 -2.87
CA VAL A 218 -10.07 27.72 -3.13
C VAL A 218 -8.85 27.89 -4.01
N VAL A 219 -7.67 27.49 -3.51
CA VAL A 219 -6.49 27.26 -4.34
C VAL A 219 -6.52 25.83 -4.84
N ILE A 220 -6.66 25.65 -6.15
CA ILE A 220 -6.57 24.36 -6.83
C ILE A 220 -5.16 24.25 -7.43
N VAL A 221 -4.39 23.27 -6.97
CA VAL A 221 -3.18 22.83 -7.67
C VAL A 221 -3.58 21.64 -8.54
N GLY A 222 -3.37 21.80 -9.84
CA GLY A 222 -3.88 20.92 -10.91
C GLY A 222 -3.23 19.55 -10.99
#